data_AF-G0NN95-F1
#
_entry.id   AF-G0NN95-F1
#
_cell.length_a   1.000
_cell.length_b   1.000
_cell.length_c   1.000
_cell.angle_alpha   90.00
_cell.angle_beta   90.00
_cell.angle_gamma   90.00
#
_symmetry.space_group_name_H-M   'P 1'
#
loop_
_entity.id
_entity.type
_entity.pdbx_description
1 polymer ?
#
loop_
_entity_poly.entity_id
_entity_poly.type
_entity_poly.pdbx_seq_one_letter_code
_entity_poly.pdbx_strand_id
1 'polypeptide(L)'
;MVFTFLMVFSSDADHYKTYHPELAGIVGFHFMLPIFVYQILWLVSNIVSVITVHTSTPYLFFFAILVPIFGLLISIVILVPSFDYAITHHNEVSGIFIGFVSALGVFVVCCILFVIVRISTFRKMMKQKKVVQNTAEKSPEDPQQEPVPEPEPIRVKDPDEISVSFSRRSTMSMNDEHFVAPPRR
;
A
#
# COMPACT_ATOMS: atom_id res chain seq x y z
N MET A 1 16.63 0.61 -16.33
CA MET A 1 17.44 -0.62 -16.41
C MET A 1 18.45 -0.56 -17.53
N VAL A 2 18.11 -0.80 -18.81
CA VAL A 2 19.11 -0.85 -19.90
C VAL A 2 19.89 0.47 -20.06
N PHE A 3 19.19 1.61 -20.00
CA PHE A 3 19.80 2.93 -20.14
C PHE A 3 20.80 3.27 -19.02
N THR A 4 20.46 2.94 -17.77
CA THR A 4 21.32 3.19 -16.60
C THR A 4 22.48 2.21 -16.52
N PHE A 5 22.26 0.96 -16.95
CA PHE A 5 23.26 -0.10 -16.94
C PHE A 5 24.39 0.18 -17.94
N LEU A 6 24.07 0.57 -19.17
CA LEU A 6 25.10 0.92 -20.16
C LEU A 6 25.91 2.14 -19.71
N MET A 7 25.24 3.17 -19.16
CA MET A 7 25.90 4.40 -18.70
C MET A 7 26.86 4.23 -17.52
N VAL A 8 26.52 3.38 -16.54
CA VAL A 8 27.36 3.16 -15.35
C VAL A 8 28.59 2.31 -15.66
N PHE A 9 28.48 1.37 -16.60
CA PHE A 9 29.56 0.42 -16.90
C PHE A 9 30.40 0.78 -18.12
N SER A 10 29.95 1.68 -19.01
CA SER A 10 30.68 2.01 -20.24
C SER A 10 31.34 3.39 -20.29
N SER A 11 31.07 4.30 -19.34
CA SER A 11 31.38 5.73 -19.54
C SER A 11 32.08 6.39 -18.38
N ASP A 12 33.11 7.17 -18.70
CA ASP A 12 33.62 8.26 -17.86
C ASP A 12 32.65 9.46 -17.87
N ALA A 13 32.79 10.37 -16.90
CA ALA A 13 31.91 11.54 -16.76
C ALA A 13 31.82 12.40 -18.04
N ASP A 14 32.90 12.44 -18.83
CA ASP A 14 32.93 13.17 -20.11
C ASP A 14 32.12 12.46 -21.19
N HIS A 15 32.22 11.12 -21.27
CA HIS A 15 31.41 10.32 -22.19
C HIS A 15 29.91 10.47 -21.90
N TYR A 16 29.52 10.50 -20.62
CA TYR A 16 28.13 10.73 -20.23
C TYR A 16 27.58 12.05 -20.77
N LYS A 17 28.35 13.15 -20.66
CA LYS A 17 27.96 14.47 -21.16
C LYS A 17 27.87 14.52 -22.68
N THR A 18 28.77 13.82 -23.39
CA THR A 18 28.79 13.83 -24.86
C THR A 18 27.62 13.06 -25.46
N TYR A 19 27.27 11.90 -24.91
CA TYR A 19 26.19 11.06 -25.46
C TYR A 19 24.80 11.47 -25.00
N HIS A 20 24.68 12.07 -23.81
CA HIS A 20 23.40 12.51 -23.24
C HIS A 20 23.48 13.91 -22.62
N PRO A 21 23.72 14.95 -23.43
CA PRO A 21 23.90 16.31 -22.93
C PRO A 21 22.67 16.83 -22.16
N GLU A 22 21.47 16.51 -22.64
CA GLU A 22 20.19 16.94 -22.06
C GLU A 22 19.97 16.28 -20.68
N LEU A 23 20.24 14.98 -20.57
CA LEU A 23 20.12 14.26 -19.30
C LEU A 23 21.22 14.64 -18.32
N ALA A 24 22.43 14.90 -18.82
CA ALA A 24 23.56 15.33 -17.99
C ALA A 24 23.33 16.70 -17.34
N GLY A 25 22.51 17.55 -17.95
CA GLY A 25 22.06 18.82 -17.35
C GLY A 25 21.12 18.65 -16.16
N ILE A 26 20.44 17.51 -16.05
CA ILE A 26 19.41 17.26 -15.02
C ILE A 26 19.94 16.30 -13.95
N VAL A 27 20.51 15.17 -14.38
CA VAL A 27 21.06 14.13 -13.52
C VAL A 27 22.56 14.08 -13.73
N GLY A 28 23.33 14.48 -12.72
CA GLY A 28 24.79 14.37 -12.76
C GLY A 28 25.25 12.90 -12.78
N PHE A 29 26.39 12.64 -13.42
CA PHE A 29 26.96 11.29 -13.52
C PHE A 29 27.13 10.60 -12.15
N HIS A 30 27.51 11.35 -11.11
CA HIS A 30 27.66 10.83 -9.74
C HIS A 30 26.37 10.24 -9.16
N PHE A 31 25.19 10.63 -9.66
CA PHE A 31 23.91 10.11 -9.22
C PHE A 31 23.49 8.83 -9.97
N MET A 32 24.15 8.48 -11.07
CA MET A 32 23.80 7.29 -11.87
C MET A 32 24.02 5.98 -11.09
N LEU A 33 25.11 5.89 -10.32
CA LEU A 33 25.40 4.72 -9.48
C LEU A 33 24.38 4.56 -8.33
N PRO A 34 24.07 5.60 -7.52
CA PRO A 34 22.97 5.54 -6.55
C PRO A 34 21.63 5.16 -7.17
N ILE A 35 21.28 5.71 -8.34
CA ILE A 35 20.05 5.37 -9.06
C ILE A 35 20.04 3.89 -9.46
N PHE A 36 21.18 3.35 -9.91
CA PHE A 36 21.31 1.95 -10.25
C PHE A 36 21.15 1.03 -9.03
N VAL A 37 21.81 1.34 -7.92
CA VAL A 37 21.65 0.60 -6.65
C VAL A 37 20.20 0.64 -6.20
N TYR A 38 19.55 1.81 -6.30
CA TYR A 38 18.13 1.95 -6.00
C TYR A 38 17.25 1.05 -6.89
N GLN A 39 17.52 0.93 -8.19
CA GLN A 39 16.79 0.04 -9.09
C GLN A 39 16.88 -1.43 -8.65
N ILE A 40 18.05 -1.88 -8.18
CA ILE A 40 18.24 -3.22 -7.62
C ILE A 40 17.40 -3.39 -6.35
N LEU A 41 17.49 -2.45 -5.41
CA LEU A 41 16.72 -2.48 -4.15
C LEU A 41 15.21 -2.48 -4.42
N TRP A 42 14.76 -1.72 -5.42
CA TRP A 42 13.37 -1.68 -5.84
C TRP A 42 12.91 -3.04 -6.41
N LEU A 43 13.73 -3.68 -7.24
CA LEU A 43 13.45 -5.04 -7.74
C LEU A 43 13.35 -6.05 -6.58
N VAL A 44 14.30 -6.03 -5.65
CA VAL A 44 14.29 -6.90 -4.47
C VAL A 44 13.05 -6.65 -3.61
N SER A 45 12.67 -5.38 -3.40
CA SER A 45 11.44 -5.01 -2.69
C SER A 45 10.18 -5.60 -3.36
N ASN A 46 10.14 -5.65 -4.69
CA ASN A 46 9.05 -6.30 -5.41
C ASN A 46 8.96 -7.80 -5.12
N ILE A 47 10.09 -8.51 -5.13
CA ILE A 47 10.15 -9.94 -4.81
C ILE A 47 9.70 -10.18 -3.35
N VAL A 48 10.23 -9.39 -2.41
CA VAL A 48 9.85 -9.47 -0.99
C VAL A 48 8.37 -9.21 -0.80
N SER A 49 7.78 -8.27 -1.54
CA SER A 49 6.34 -7.98 -1.47
C SER A 49 5.49 -9.18 -1.89
N VAL A 50 5.90 -9.94 -2.91
CA VAL A 50 5.19 -11.16 -3.33
C VAL A 50 5.28 -12.23 -2.25
N ILE A 51 6.49 -12.49 -1.73
CA ILE A 51 6.70 -13.48 -0.67
C ILE A 51 5.88 -13.14 0.58
N THR A 52 5.88 -11.87 0.99
CA THR A 52 5.20 -11.42 2.22
C THR A 52 3.68 -11.43 2.12
N VAL A 53 3.12 -11.32 0.91
CA VAL A 53 1.69 -11.57 0.67
C VAL A 53 1.35 -13.04 0.90
N HIS A 54 2.21 -13.97 0.46
CA HIS A 54 2.00 -15.41 0.69
C HIS A 54 2.19 -15.79 2.16
N THR A 55 3.18 -15.24 2.85
CA THR A 55 3.47 -15.57 4.26
C THR A 55 2.62 -14.79 5.27
N SER A 56 1.77 -13.86 4.81
CA SER A 56 0.90 -13.02 5.67
C SER A 56 1.65 -12.26 6.78
N THR A 57 2.88 -11.79 6.50
CA THR A 57 3.72 -11.03 7.45
C THR A 57 3.67 -9.52 7.19
N PRO A 58 2.80 -8.74 7.86
CA PRO A 58 2.58 -7.33 7.56
C PRO A 58 3.77 -6.43 7.87
N TYR A 59 4.58 -6.75 8.89
CA TYR A 59 5.74 -5.93 9.25
C TYR A 59 6.79 -5.88 8.13
N LEU A 60 7.08 -7.03 7.49
CA LEU A 60 7.97 -7.08 6.33
C LEU A 60 7.36 -6.41 5.10
N PHE A 61 6.04 -6.54 4.92
CA PHE A 61 5.32 -5.88 3.84
C PHE A 61 5.35 -4.34 3.96
N PHE A 62 5.36 -3.79 5.18
CA PHE A 62 5.50 -2.35 5.41
C PHE A 62 6.85 -1.81 4.92
N PHE A 63 7.97 -2.46 5.22
CA PHE A 63 9.28 -2.05 4.70
C PHE A 63 9.33 -2.14 3.17
N ALA A 64 8.67 -3.13 2.58
CA ALA A 64 8.55 -3.25 1.14
C ALA A 64 7.65 -2.16 0.49
N ILE A 65 6.82 -1.46 1.27
CA ILE A 65 6.06 -0.28 0.80
C ILE A 65 6.93 0.98 0.80
N LEU A 66 7.87 1.13 1.74
CA LEU A 66 8.69 2.35 1.83
C LEU A 66 9.58 2.53 0.60
N VAL A 67 10.20 1.46 0.12
CA VAL A 67 11.10 1.49 -1.06
C VAL A 67 10.43 2.13 -2.29
N PRO A 68 9.27 1.68 -2.80
CA PRO A 68 8.63 2.31 -3.95
C PRO A 68 8.15 3.75 -3.69
N ILE A 69 7.85 4.14 -2.44
CA ILE A 69 7.54 5.54 -2.11
C ILE A 69 8.76 6.43 -2.32
N PHE A 70 9.94 6.02 -1.84
CA PHE A 70 11.18 6.75 -2.08
C PHE A 70 11.53 6.83 -3.57
N GLY A 71 11.33 5.74 -4.32
CA GLY A 71 11.51 5.78 -5.77
C GLY A 71 10.57 6.71 -6.50
N LEU A 72 9.31 6.77 -6.06
CA LEU A 72 8.33 7.69 -6.61
C LEU A 72 8.79 9.14 -6.42
N LEU A 73 9.28 9.50 -5.22
CA LEU A 73 9.82 10.83 -4.95
C LEU A 73 11.01 11.16 -5.86
N ILE A 74 11.98 10.26 -5.97
CA ILE A 74 13.16 10.45 -6.84
C ILE A 74 12.71 10.62 -8.30
N SER A 75 11.76 9.80 -8.75
CA SER A 75 11.25 9.86 -10.13
C SER A 75 10.55 11.19 -10.42
N ILE A 76 9.78 11.73 -9.47
CA ILE A 76 9.14 13.05 -9.59
C ILE A 76 10.20 14.16 -9.63
N VAL A 77 11.22 14.09 -8.77
CA VAL A 77 12.32 15.07 -8.74
C VAL A 77 13.10 15.11 -10.05
N ILE A 78 13.19 14.00 -10.77
CA ILE A 78 13.80 13.95 -12.11
C ILE A 78 12.79 14.40 -13.18
N LEU A 79 11.53 13.98 -13.07
CA LEU A 79 10.50 14.24 -14.07
C LEU A 79 10.16 15.74 -14.20
N VAL A 80 10.04 16.45 -13.09
CA VAL A 80 9.63 17.87 -13.10
C VAL A 80 10.63 18.74 -13.88
N PRO A 81 11.94 18.74 -13.57
CA PRO A 81 12.93 19.46 -14.37
C PRO A 81 13.04 18.95 -15.81
N SER A 82 12.87 17.64 -16.04
CA SER A 82 12.92 17.09 -17.41
C SER A 82 11.76 17.57 -18.27
N PHE A 83 10.58 17.72 -17.68
CA PHE A 83 9.40 18.25 -18.36
C PHE A 83 9.52 19.75 -18.62
N ASP A 84 10.02 20.51 -17.64
CA ASP A 84 10.30 21.94 -17.80
C ASP A 84 11.35 22.18 -18.89
N TYR A 85 12.42 21.39 -18.92
CA TYR A 85 13.44 21.43 -19.97
C TYR A 85 12.87 21.14 -21.35
N ALA A 86 12.03 20.10 -21.48
CA ALA A 86 11.38 19.75 -22.74
C ALA A 86 10.45 20.85 -23.27
N ILE A 87 9.74 21.57 -22.38
CA ILE A 87 8.86 22.67 -22.78
C ILE A 87 9.67 23.90 -23.19
N THR A 88 10.65 24.28 -22.38
CA THR A 88 11.46 25.49 -22.60
C THR A 88 12.32 25.40 -23.85
N HIS A 89 12.79 24.22 -24.21
CA HIS A 89 13.66 23.97 -25.37
C HIS A 89 12.96 23.20 -26.50
N HIS A 90 11.64 23.36 -26.64
CA HIS A 90 10.75 22.60 -27.56
C HIS A 90 11.34 22.25 -28.95
N ASN A 91 12.12 23.15 -29.56
CA ASN A 91 12.68 22.96 -30.91
C ASN A 91 14.10 22.36 -30.94
N GLU A 92 14.79 22.28 -29.81
CA GLU A 92 16.20 21.86 -29.70
C GLU A 92 16.35 20.49 -29.01
N VAL A 93 15.25 19.96 -28.45
CA VAL A 93 15.25 18.71 -27.70
C VAL A 93 15.20 17.50 -28.64
N SER A 94 16.10 16.55 -28.43
CA SER A 94 16.15 15.28 -29.13
C SER A 94 14.89 14.45 -28.90
N GLY A 95 14.39 13.79 -29.96
CA GLY A 95 13.26 12.87 -29.86
C GLY A 95 13.49 11.71 -28.87
N ILE A 96 14.76 11.33 -28.64
CA ILE A 96 15.13 10.31 -27.64
C ILE A 96 14.82 10.81 -26.22
N PHE A 97 15.07 12.08 -25.94
CA PHE A 97 14.79 12.68 -24.63
C PHE A 97 13.30 12.88 -24.42
N ILE A 98 12.54 13.30 -25.43
CA ILE A 98 11.06 13.33 -25.36
C ILE A 98 10.52 11.93 -25.07
N GLY A 99 11.06 10.89 -25.74
CA GLY A 99 10.77 9.49 -25.45
C GLY A 99 11.07 9.12 -23.99
N PHE A 100 12.22 9.54 -23.45
CA PHE A 100 12.58 9.34 -22.05
C PHE A 100 11.59 10.01 -21.09
N VAL A 101 11.24 11.28 -21.31
CA VAL A 101 10.30 12.04 -20.46
C VAL A 101 8.92 11.38 -20.47
N SER A 102 8.44 10.97 -21.64
CA SER A 102 7.15 10.27 -21.76
C SER A 102 7.16 8.91 -21.04
N ALA A 103 8.22 8.12 -21.19
CA ALA A 103 8.38 6.84 -20.51
C ALA A 103 8.48 7.02 -18.99
N LEU A 104 9.22 8.04 -18.53
CA LEU A 104 9.31 8.39 -17.11
C LEU A 104 7.96 8.83 -16.55
N GLY A 105 7.17 9.59 -17.31
CA GLY A 105 5.81 9.97 -16.94
C GLY A 105 4.89 8.76 -16.76
N VAL A 106 4.86 7.84 -17.73
CA VAL A 106 4.10 6.58 -17.63
C VAL A 106 4.58 5.76 -16.43
N PHE A 107 5.89 5.67 -16.21
CA PHE A 107 6.47 4.97 -15.07
C PHE A 107 6.01 5.54 -13.72
N VAL A 108 5.96 6.87 -13.58
CA VAL A 108 5.45 7.54 -12.37
C VAL A 108 3.98 7.19 -12.13
N VAL A 109 3.14 7.23 -13.16
CA VAL A 109 1.72 6.85 -13.05
C VAL A 109 1.58 5.39 -12.61
N CYS A 110 2.31 4.48 -13.23
CA CYS A 110 2.33 3.07 -12.83
C CYS A 110 2.78 2.88 -11.37
N CYS A 111 3.82 3.61 -10.94
CA CYS A 111 4.31 3.57 -9.56
C CYS A 111 3.25 4.04 -8.56
N ILE A 112 2.52 5.12 -8.87
CA ILE A 112 1.42 5.62 -8.01
C ILE A 112 0.35 4.54 -7.85
N LEU A 113 -0.13 3.96 -8.95
CA LEU A 113 -1.14 2.89 -8.91
C LEU A 113 -0.65 1.70 -8.09
N PHE A 114 0.61 1.32 -8.26
CA PHE A 114 1.20 0.20 -7.55
C PHE A 114 1.34 0.46 -6.05
N VAL A 115 1.73 1.67 -5.64
CA VAL A 115 1.75 2.08 -4.23
C VAL A 115 0.36 2.04 -3.61
N ILE A 116 -0.68 2.53 -4.32
CA ILE A 116 -2.08 2.48 -3.87
C ILE A 116 -2.52 1.03 -3.63
N VAL A 117 -2.23 0.14 -4.58
CA VAL A 117 -2.54 -1.29 -4.46
C VAL A 117 -1.84 -1.89 -3.24
N ARG A 118 -0.54 -1.62 -3.05
CA ARG A 118 0.19 -2.13 -1.88
C ARG A 118 -0.38 -1.60 -0.58
N ILE A 119 -0.65 -0.31 -0.45
CA ILE A 119 -1.25 0.26 0.76
C ILE A 119 -2.60 -0.41 1.06
N SER A 120 -3.41 -0.66 0.02
CA SER A 120 -4.70 -1.35 0.16
C SER A 120 -4.53 -2.80 0.65
N THR A 121 -3.56 -3.53 0.09
CA THR A 121 -3.19 -4.89 0.52
C THR A 121 -2.69 -4.89 1.96
N PHE A 122 -1.82 -3.97 2.35
CA PHE A 122 -1.34 -3.83 3.72
C PHE A 122 -2.50 -3.60 4.70
N ARG A 123 -3.42 -2.69 4.36
CA ARG A 123 -4.61 -2.42 5.18
C ARG A 123 -5.46 -3.69 5.34
N LYS A 124 -5.62 -4.49 4.29
CA LYS A 124 -6.35 -5.77 4.34
C LYS A 124 -5.64 -6.79 5.25
N MET A 125 -4.32 -6.94 5.13
CA MET A 125 -3.52 -7.83 5.98
C MET A 125 -3.59 -7.43 7.47
N MET A 126 -3.50 -6.14 7.77
CA MET A 126 -3.61 -5.62 9.14
C MET A 126 -5.00 -5.86 9.73
N LYS A 127 -6.07 -5.71 8.94
CA LYS A 127 -7.44 -6.04 9.37
C LYS A 127 -7.58 -7.53 9.67
N GLN A 128 -7.06 -8.41 8.82
CA GLN A 128 -7.10 -9.86 9.05
C GLN A 128 -6.36 -10.26 10.33
N LYS A 129 -5.17 -9.70 10.59
CA LYS A 129 -4.46 -9.97 11.86
C LYS A 129 -5.20 -9.47 13.10
N LYS A 130 -5.84 -8.29 13.04
CA LYS A 130 -6.68 -7.80 14.16
C LYS A 130 -7.89 -8.72 14.41
N VAL A 131 -8.51 -9.25 13.36
CA VAL A 131 -9.60 -10.23 13.50
C VAL A 131 -9.09 -11.51 14.15
N VAL A 132 -7.96 -12.05 13.70
CA VAL A 132 -7.37 -13.27 14.28
C VAL A 132 -6.94 -13.07 15.73
N GLN A 133 -6.37 -11.92 16.10
CA GLN A 133 -6.03 -11.60 17.49
C GLN A 133 -7.26 -11.51 18.39
N ASN A 134 -8.33 -10.82 17.95
CA ASN A 134 -9.58 -10.73 18.71
C ASN A 134 -10.31 -12.09 18.83
N THR A 135 -10.16 -12.98 17.85
CA THR A 135 -10.72 -14.35 17.92
C THR A 135 -9.87 -15.27 18.78
N ALA A 136 -8.54 -15.11 18.79
CA ALA A 136 -7.63 -15.90 19.63
C ALA A 136 -7.64 -15.47 21.12
N GLU A 137 -7.90 -14.18 21.40
CA GLU A 137 -8.11 -13.69 22.77
C GLU A 137 -9.44 -14.15 23.39
N LYS A 138 -10.38 -14.66 22.59
CA LYS A 138 -11.45 -15.53 23.10
C LYS A 138 -10.89 -16.93 23.33
N SER A 139 -10.15 -17.08 24.43
CA SER A 139 -9.71 -18.39 24.92
C SER A 139 -10.95 -19.29 25.20
N PRO A 140 -10.88 -20.61 24.97
CA PRO A 140 -11.93 -21.58 25.36
C PRO A 140 -12.13 -21.75 26.87
N GLU A 141 -11.47 -20.92 27.68
CA GLU A 141 -11.47 -20.96 29.14
C GLU A 141 -12.54 -20.07 29.78
N ASP A 142 -13.41 -19.43 28.98
CA ASP A 142 -14.71 -19.01 29.53
C ASP A 142 -15.44 -20.28 29.99
N PRO A 143 -15.85 -20.37 31.27
CA PRO A 143 -16.45 -21.58 31.78
C PRO A 143 -17.66 -21.95 30.91
N GLN A 144 -17.72 -23.20 30.48
CA GLN A 144 -18.94 -23.81 29.95
C GLN A 144 -20.06 -23.50 30.94
N GLN A 145 -20.92 -22.52 30.63
CA GLN A 145 -22.17 -22.36 31.36
C GLN A 145 -23.03 -23.56 30.97
N GLU A 146 -23.14 -24.45 31.95
CA GLU A 146 -23.94 -25.66 32.02
C GLU A 146 -25.36 -25.50 31.43
N PRO A 147 -25.99 -26.60 30.99
CA PRO A 147 -27.33 -26.57 30.42
C PRO A 147 -28.36 -26.04 31.43
N VAL A 148 -29.14 -25.08 30.94
CA VAL A 148 -30.39 -24.51 31.48
C VAL A 148 -31.14 -25.41 32.49
N PRO A 149 -31.52 -24.88 33.67
CA PRO A 149 -32.78 -25.20 34.32
C PRO A 149 -33.85 -24.15 33.98
N GLU A 150 -35.08 -24.63 33.91
CA GLU A 150 -36.34 -24.02 33.47
C GLU A 150 -36.64 -22.58 33.98
N PRO A 151 -37.46 -21.81 33.23
CA PRO A 151 -37.67 -20.38 33.48
C PRO A 151 -38.55 -20.13 34.72
N GLU A 152 -38.02 -19.38 35.69
CA GLU A 152 -38.83 -18.82 36.77
C GLU A 152 -39.78 -17.72 36.23
N PRO A 153 -41.01 -17.64 36.76
CA PRO A 153 -42.08 -16.81 36.20
C PRO A 153 -41.81 -15.31 36.30
N ILE A 154 -42.14 -14.64 35.20
CA ILE A 154 -42.06 -13.19 34.95
C ILE A 154 -42.64 -12.39 36.12
N ARG A 155 -41.78 -11.71 36.88
CA ARG A 155 -42.17 -10.57 37.70
C ARG A 155 -41.99 -9.31 36.87
N VAL A 156 -43.09 -8.81 36.33
CA VAL A 156 -43.16 -7.51 35.65
C VAL A 156 -42.60 -6.45 36.61
N LYS A 157 -41.44 -5.89 36.26
CA LYS A 157 -40.84 -4.74 36.93
C LYS A 157 -40.94 -3.56 35.96
N ASP A 158 -41.35 -2.42 36.51
CA ASP A 158 -41.83 -1.23 35.81
C ASP A 158 -40.96 -0.75 34.63
N PRO A 159 -41.57 -0.24 33.55
CA PRO A 159 -40.88 0.13 32.31
C PRO A 159 -40.08 1.45 32.34
N ASP A 160 -39.87 2.05 33.51
CA ASP A 160 -39.32 3.42 33.62
C ASP A 160 -37.82 3.51 34.01
N GLU A 161 -37.12 2.38 34.16
CA GLU A 161 -35.67 2.38 34.40
C GLU A 161 -34.81 2.20 33.13
N ILE A 162 -35.41 2.23 31.94
CA ILE A 162 -34.67 2.28 30.66
C ILE A 162 -34.30 3.73 30.33
N SER A 163 -33.56 4.38 31.23
CA SER A 163 -32.84 5.59 30.88
C SER A 163 -31.49 5.57 31.59
N VAL A 164 -30.43 5.83 30.83
CA VAL A 164 -29.03 5.87 31.29
C VAL A 164 -28.29 4.51 31.38
N SER A 165 -28.33 3.69 30.33
CA SER A 165 -27.21 2.79 30.02
C SER A 165 -27.12 2.39 28.53
N PHE A 166 -27.21 3.38 27.64
CA PHE A 166 -26.78 3.16 26.25
C PHE A 166 -25.25 3.09 26.17
N SER A 167 -24.70 1.90 26.43
CA SER A 167 -23.38 1.50 25.93
C SER A 167 -23.41 1.57 24.40
N ARG A 168 -22.57 2.43 23.82
CA ARG A 168 -22.44 2.69 22.36
C ARG A 168 -21.90 1.49 21.57
N ARG A 169 -22.02 0.26 22.07
CA ARG A 169 -21.33 -0.92 21.55
C ARG A 169 -22.23 -2.15 21.52
N SER A 170 -23.36 -2.07 20.81
CA SER A 170 -23.98 -3.26 20.20
C SER A 170 -25.05 -2.84 19.19
N THR A 171 -24.66 -2.58 17.95
CA THR A 171 -25.60 -2.73 16.82
C THR A 171 -25.49 -4.16 16.35
N MET A 172 -26.25 -5.06 16.97
CA MET A 172 -26.49 -6.40 16.46
C MET A 172 -27.29 -6.24 15.17
N SER A 173 -26.68 -6.54 14.02
CA SER A 173 -27.41 -6.64 12.76
C SER A 173 -28.30 -7.88 12.85
N MET A 174 -29.56 -7.68 13.20
CA MET A 174 -30.57 -8.72 13.17
C MET A 174 -30.80 -9.09 11.70
N ASN A 175 -30.37 -10.29 11.31
CA ASN A 175 -30.60 -10.83 9.98
C ASN A 175 -32.01 -11.47 10.01
N ASP A 176 -32.95 -10.93 9.23
CA ASP A 176 -34.38 -11.29 9.27
C ASP A 176 -34.72 -12.69 8.72
N GLU A 177 -33.73 -13.53 8.42
CA GLU A 177 -33.94 -14.85 7.80
C GLU A 177 -34.53 -15.92 8.75
N HIS A 178 -34.68 -15.62 10.05
CA HIS A 178 -35.21 -16.56 11.05
C HIS A 178 -36.36 -16.00 11.90
N PHE A 179 -37.11 -15.01 11.41
CA PHE A 179 -38.30 -14.55 12.12
C PHE A 179 -39.43 -15.58 12.01
N VAL A 180 -39.65 -16.35 13.08
CA VAL A 180 -40.84 -17.19 13.25
C VAL A 180 -41.84 -16.43 14.12
N ALA A 181 -42.95 -15.99 13.52
CA ALA A 181 -44.00 -15.30 14.26
C ALA A 181 -44.66 -16.24 15.29
N PRO A 182 -44.95 -15.78 16.51
CA PRO A 182 -45.61 -16.61 17.52
C PRO A 182 -47.05 -16.95 17.12
N PRO A 183 -47.55 -18.14 17.47
CA PRO A 183 -48.90 -18.57 17.09
C PRO A 183 -49.95 -17.67 17.74
N ARG A 184 -50.83 -17.11 16.90
CA ARG A 184 -52.01 -16.36 17.35
C ARG A 184 -52.98 -17.35 18.03
N ARG A 185 -53.33 -17.08 19.28
CA ARG A 185 -54.51 -17.65 19.92
C ARG A 185 -55.73 -16.84 19.54
#